data_AF-A0A2I6RJY1-F1
#
_entry.id   AF-A0A2I6RJY1-F1
#
_cell.length_a   1.000
_cell.length_b   1.000
_cell.length_c   1.000
_cell.angle_alpha   90.00
_cell.angle_beta   90.00
_cell.angle_gamma   90.00
#
_symmetry.space_group_name_H-M   'P 1'
#
loop_
_entity.id
_entity.type
_entity.pdbx_description
1 polymer ?
#
loop_
_entity_poly.entity_id
_entity_poly.type
_entity_poly.pdbx_seq_one_letter_code
_entity_poly.pdbx_strand_id
1 'polypeptide(L)'
;RLNPSMVRSQMLENSFLINNAIKKFDTLVPIIPLIGSLAKANFCTVLGHPISKPVWSDLSDSDIIDRFGRICRKLFHYYSGSSKKKTLYRIKYILRLSCGRTLARKHKST
;
A
#
# COMPACT_ATOMS: atom_id res chain seq x y z
N ARG A 1 21.70 16.97 21.78
CA ARG A 1 21.45 15.51 21.68
C ARG A 1 20.13 15.23 22.40
N LEU A 2 19.03 15.17 21.66
CA LEU A 2 17.69 14.81 22.17
C LEU A 2 17.04 13.98 21.06
N ASN A 3 16.71 12.72 21.36
CA ASN A 3 15.97 11.82 20.49
C ASN A 3 14.47 11.93 20.82
N PRO A 4 13.62 12.54 19.97
CA PRO A 4 12.19 12.53 20.17
C PRO A 4 11.56 11.59 19.13
N SER A 5 11.79 10.27 19.20
CA SER A 5 11.16 9.39 18.19
C SER A 5 10.88 7.94 18.56
N MET A 6 11.23 7.45 19.77
CA MET A 6 11.02 6.01 20.07
C MET A 6 9.63 5.66 20.60
N VAL A 7 8.88 6.62 21.16
CA VAL A 7 7.58 6.32 21.83
C VAL A 7 6.38 6.39 20.86
N ARG A 8 6.54 7.00 19.67
CA ARG A 8 5.45 7.16 18.69
C ARG A 8 5.20 5.91 17.83
N SER A 9 6.18 5.02 17.70
CA SER A 9 6.10 3.80 16.88
C SER A 9 5.29 2.70 17.57
N GLN A 10 5.43 2.55 18.89
CA GLN A 10 4.78 1.45 19.62
C GLN A 10 3.25 1.56 19.63
N MET A 11 2.68 2.75 19.83
CA MET A 11 1.21 2.92 19.77
C MET A 11 0.66 2.81 18.34
N LEU A 12 1.43 3.24 17.34
CA LEU A 12 1.08 3.08 15.93
C LEU A 12 1.17 1.60 15.50
N GLU A 13 2.19 0.86 15.95
CA GLU A 13 2.31 -0.58 15.77
C GLU A 13 1.22 -1.36 16.50
N ASN A 14 0.96 -1.04 17.77
CA ASN A 14 -0.06 -1.73 18.57
C ASN A 14 -1.47 -1.44 18.03
N SER A 15 -1.77 -0.21 17.62
CA SER A 15 -3.04 0.12 16.95
C SER A 15 -3.13 -0.50 15.55
N PHE A 16 -2.02 -0.62 14.81
CA PHE A 16 -1.96 -1.31 13.52
C PHE A 16 -2.21 -2.82 13.68
N LEU A 17 -1.69 -3.46 14.74
CA LEU A 17 -1.85 -4.87 15.04
C LEU A 17 -3.24 -5.21 15.60
N ILE A 18 -3.75 -4.46 16.58
CA ILE A 18 -5.06 -4.68 17.21
C ILE A 18 -6.21 -4.41 16.22
N ASN A 19 -6.08 -3.34 15.42
CA ASN A 19 -7.04 -3.02 14.37
C ASN A 19 -6.87 -3.95 13.14
N ASN A 20 -5.72 -4.61 12.95
CA ASN A 20 -5.56 -5.68 11.96
C ASN A 20 -6.25 -6.97 12.41
N ALA A 21 -6.10 -7.38 13.66
CA ALA A 21 -6.56 -8.69 14.14
C ALA A 21 -8.09 -8.80 14.20
N ILE A 22 -8.78 -7.85 14.84
CA ILE A 22 -10.25 -7.90 15.05
C ILE A 22 -11.02 -7.61 13.75
N LYS A 23 -10.47 -6.77 12.85
CA LYS A 23 -11.10 -6.53 11.53
C LYS A 23 -10.64 -7.50 10.43
N LYS A 24 -9.65 -8.37 10.65
CA LYS A 24 -9.11 -9.28 9.63
C LYS A 24 -10.22 -10.15 9.06
N PHE A 25 -11.08 -10.69 9.91
CA PHE A 25 -12.14 -11.62 9.51
C PHE A 25 -13.28 -10.92 8.74
N ASP A 26 -13.88 -9.84 9.28
CA ASP A 26 -15.00 -9.15 8.61
C ASP A 26 -14.62 -8.36 7.35
N THR A 27 -13.34 -7.95 7.23
CA THR A 27 -12.87 -7.24 6.05
C THR A 27 -12.22 -8.13 5.01
N LEU A 28 -11.91 -9.40 5.29
CA LEU A 28 -11.37 -10.33 4.29
C LEU A 28 -12.37 -10.52 3.13
N VAL A 29 -13.64 -10.78 3.39
CA VAL A 29 -14.63 -11.13 2.34
C VAL A 29 -14.78 -10.05 1.24
N PRO A 30 -14.84 -8.72 1.52
CA PRO A 30 -14.91 -7.69 0.48
C PRO A 30 -13.55 -7.18 -0.02
N ILE A 31 -12.45 -7.42 0.72
CA ILE A 31 -11.10 -6.98 0.35
C ILE A 31 -10.43 -7.98 -0.59
N ILE A 32 -10.72 -9.27 -0.46
CA ILE A 32 -10.09 -10.35 -1.24
C ILE A 32 -10.16 -10.07 -2.76
N PRO A 33 -11.28 -9.62 -3.36
CA PRO A 33 -11.31 -9.35 -4.81
C PRO A 33 -10.36 -8.21 -5.23
N LEU A 34 -10.25 -7.17 -4.42
CA LEU A 34 -9.38 -6.02 -4.68
C LEU A 34 -7.91 -6.38 -4.49
N ILE A 35 -7.56 -7.10 -3.42
CA ILE A 35 -6.20 -7.60 -3.21
C ILE A 35 -5.84 -8.60 -4.31
N GLY A 36 -6.75 -9.50 -4.69
CA GLY A 36 -6.55 -10.44 -5.79
C GLY A 36 -6.27 -9.73 -7.11
N SER A 37 -7.03 -8.66 -7.42
CA SER A 37 -6.80 -7.83 -8.62
C SER A 37 -5.43 -7.16 -8.62
N LEU A 38 -5.01 -6.60 -7.48
CA LEU A 38 -3.70 -5.98 -7.32
C LEU A 38 -2.56 -7.00 -7.36
N ALA A 39 -2.79 -8.19 -6.82
CA ALA A 39 -1.82 -9.29 -6.83
C ALA A 39 -1.62 -9.82 -8.25
N LYS A 40 -2.70 -10.01 -9.02
CA LYS A 40 -2.64 -10.36 -10.44
C LYS A 40 -1.89 -9.30 -11.25
N ALA A 41 -2.10 -8.03 -10.89
CA ALA A 41 -1.36 -6.92 -11.47
C ALA A 41 0.03 -6.72 -10.82
N ASN A 42 0.56 -7.65 -10.02
CA ASN A 42 1.90 -7.63 -9.41
C ASN A 42 2.22 -6.38 -8.55
N PHE A 43 1.24 -5.79 -7.86
CA PHE A 43 1.45 -4.70 -6.89
C PHE A 43 1.62 -5.21 -5.46
N CYS A 44 1.07 -6.39 -5.17
CA CYS A 44 1.21 -7.07 -3.90
C CYS A 44 1.20 -8.60 -4.08
N THR A 45 1.45 -9.35 -3.02
CA THR A 45 1.19 -10.79 -2.98
C THR A 45 -0.31 -11.07 -2.82
N VAL A 46 -0.72 -12.33 -2.97
CA VAL A 46 -2.09 -12.79 -2.68
C VAL A 46 -2.53 -12.46 -1.25
N LEU A 47 -1.59 -12.39 -0.30
CA LEU A 47 -1.83 -12.00 1.10
C LEU A 47 -1.92 -10.47 1.31
N GLY A 48 -1.68 -9.69 0.26
CA GLY A 48 -1.69 -8.23 0.29
C GLY A 48 -0.37 -7.59 0.75
N HIS A 49 0.75 -8.33 0.72
CA HIS A 49 2.06 -7.76 1.03
C HIS A 49 2.58 -6.97 -0.19
N PRO A 50 2.93 -5.67 -0.06
CA PRO A 50 3.31 -4.86 -1.21
C PRO A 50 4.61 -5.33 -1.87
N ILE A 51 4.64 -5.38 -3.20
CA ILE A 51 5.82 -5.78 -3.99
C ILE A 51 6.27 -4.57 -4.81
N SER A 52 7.57 -4.40 -5.01
CA SER A 52 8.10 -3.40 -5.95
C SER A 52 7.72 -3.70 -7.40
N LYS A 53 7.79 -2.70 -8.27
CA LYS A 53 7.60 -2.81 -9.72
C LYS A 53 8.92 -2.67 -10.48
N PRO A 54 9.76 -3.72 -10.55
CA PRO A 54 11.03 -3.65 -11.26
C PRO A 54 10.85 -3.36 -12.76
N VAL A 55 9.72 -3.77 -13.36
CA VAL A 55 9.40 -3.45 -14.76
C VAL A 55 9.28 -1.94 -15.03
N TRP A 56 9.19 -1.11 -13.99
CA TRP A 56 9.13 0.35 -14.11
C TRP A 56 10.45 1.02 -13.69
N SER A 57 11.53 0.26 -13.44
CA SER A 57 12.80 0.84 -12.98
C SER A 57 13.53 1.64 -14.06
N ASP A 58 13.19 1.44 -15.33
CA ASP A 58 13.67 2.16 -16.51
C ASP A 58 13.03 3.56 -16.64
N LEU A 59 11.83 3.76 -16.12
CA LEU A 59 11.12 5.04 -16.14
C LEU A 59 11.76 6.09 -15.21
N SER A 60 11.53 7.38 -15.48
CA SER A 60 11.93 8.44 -14.54
C SER A 60 11.19 8.30 -13.20
N ASP A 61 11.77 8.83 -12.12
CA ASP A 61 11.12 8.82 -10.81
C ASP A 61 9.74 9.50 -10.83
N SER A 62 9.62 10.62 -11.55
CA SER A 62 8.37 11.31 -11.77
C SER A 62 7.35 10.43 -12.49
N ASP A 63 7.74 9.69 -13.53
CA ASP A 63 6.84 8.80 -14.26
C ASP A 63 6.37 7.62 -13.40
N ILE A 64 7.25 7.07 -12.56
CA ILE A 64 6.91 6.02 -11.60
C ILE A 64 5.85 6.56 -10.62
N ILE A 65 6.11 7.72 -10.01
CA ILE A 65 5.21 8.36 -9.04
C ILE A 65 3.86 8.67 -9.70
N ASP A 66 3.85 9.23 -10.91
CA ASP A 66 2.65 9.61 -11.64
C ASP A 66 1.80 8.39 -12.01
N ARG A 67 2.42 7.29 -12.47
CA ARG A 67 1.70 6.04 -12.76
C ARG A 67 1.02 5.48 -11.51
N PHE A 68 1.73 5.39 -10.39
CA PHE A 68 1.14 4.97 -9.11
C PHE A 68 0.04 5.94 -8.65
N GLY A 69 0.25 7.25 -8.83
CA GLY A 69 -0.70 8.30 -8.50
C GLY A 69 -2.00 8.17 -9.29
N ARG A 70 -1.93 7.94 -10.60
CA ARG A 70 -3.08 7.72 -11.48
C ARG A 70 -3.88 6.48 -11.08
N ILE A 71 -3.21 5.38 -10.76
CA ILE A 71 -3.87 4.16 -10.27
C ILE A 71 -4.61 4.44 -8.95
N CYS A 72 -3.95 5.08 -7.99
CA CYS A 72 -4.58 5.47 -6.73
C CYS A 72 -5.81 6.34 -6.97
N ARG A 73 -5.70 7.42 -7.76
CA ARG A 73 -6.82 8.33 -8.05
C ARG A 73 -7.98 7.57 -8.68
N LYS A 74 -7.73 6.75 -9.72
CA LYS A 74 -8.79 5.98 -10.41
C LYS A 74 -9.55 5.06 -9.44
N LEU A 75 -8.84 4.35 -8.58
CA LEU A 75 -9.45 3.49 -7.55
C LEU A 75 -10.26 4.31 -6.53
N PHE A 76 -9.70 5.40 -6.03
CA PHE A 76 -10.38 6.24 -5.04
C PHE A 76 -11.60 6.96 -5.61
N HIS A 77 -11.56 7.37 -6.88
CA HIS A 77 -12.71 7.94 -7.56
C HIS A 77 -13.81 6.89 -7.74
N TYR A 78 -13.47 5.69 -8.23
CA TYR A 78 -14.45 4.61 -8.41
C TYR A 78 -15.14 4.21 -7.10
N TYR A 79 -14.38 4.10 -6.00
CA TYR A 79 -14.91 3.73 -4.70
C TYR A 79 -15.28 4.92 -3.80
N SER A 80 -15.37 6.14 -4.35
CA SER A 80 -15.64 7.35 -3.56
C SER A 80 -16.99 7.33 -2.86
N GLY A 81 -17.99 6.66 -3.44
CA GLY A 81 -19.31 6.40 -2.83
C GLY A 81 -19.37 5.21 -1.88
N SER A 82 -18.25 4.50 -1.63
CA SER A 82 -18.27 3.28 -0.81
C SER A 82 -18.24 3.61 0.70
N SER A 83 -19.10 2.93 1.47
CA SER A 83 -19.08 2.96 2.94
C SER A 83 -17.85 2.29 3.56
N LYS A 84 -17.09 1.50 2.78
CA LYS A 84 -15.94 0.70 3.26
C LYS A 84 -14.62 1.48 3.23
N LYS A 85 -14.56 2.63 3.92
CA LYS A 85 -13.38 3.51 4.00
C LYS A 85 -12.10 2.78 4.41
N LYS A 86 -12.17 1.84 5.37
CA LYS A 86 -10.98 1.11 5.86
C LYS A 86 -10.31 0.25 4.78
N THR A 87 -11.10 -0.41 3.92
CA THR A 87 -10.59 -1.19 2.79
C THR A 87 -9.76 -0.32 1.87
N LEU A 88 -10.28 0.85 1.51
CA LEU A 88 -9.59 1.80 0.64
C LEU A 88 -8.28 2.29 1.25
N TYR A 89 -8.23 2.53 2.57
CA TYR A 89 -6.99 2.86 3.25
C TYR A 89 -5.94 1.74 3.14
N ARG A 90 -6.34 0.46 3.28
CA ARG A 90 -5.42 -0.67 3.10
C ARG A 90 -4.87 -0.75 1.68
N ILE A 91 -5.72 -0.56 0.67
CA ILE A 91 -5.29 -0.53 -0.75
C ILE A 91 -4.34 0.64 -1.02
N LYS A 92 -4.65 1.83 -0.49
CA LYS A 92 -3.78 3.02 -0.58
C LYS A 92 -2.41 2.77 0.03
N TYR A 93 -2.38 2.10 1.18
CA TYR A 93 -1.14 1.71 1.84
C TYR A 93 -0.32 0.76 0.96
N ILE A 94 -0.96 -0.26 0.37
CA ILE A 94 -0.30 -1.21 -0.53
C ILE A 94 0.37 -0.50 -1.71
N LEU A 95 -0.38 0.35 -2.41
CA LEU A 95 0.12 1.06 -3.59
C LEU A 95 1.26 2.03 -3.24
N ARG A 96 1.14 2.75 -2.11
CA ARG A 96 2.21 3.66 -1.64
C ARG A 96 3.49 2.92 -1.29
N LEU A 97 3.39 1.81 -0.56
CA LEU A 97 4.58 1.04 -0.18
C LEU A 97 5.20 0.35 -1.39
N SER A 98 4.39 -0.13 -2.33
CA SER A 98 4.85 -0.66 -3.62
C SER A 98 5.63 0.38 -4.41
N CYS A 99 5.13 1.62 -4.48
CA CYS A 99 5.84 2.76 -5.10
C CYS A 99 7.18 3.04 -4.40
N GLY A 100 7.17 3.22 -3.08
CA GLY A 100 8.40 3.46 -2.32
C GLY A 100 9.43 2.35 -2.48
N ARG A 101 9.01 1.07 -2.46
CA ARG A 101 9.89 -0.08 -2.72
C ARG A 101 10.46 -0.10 -4.14
N THR A 102 9.71 0.40 -5.12
CA THR A 102 10.18 0.50 -6.51
C THR A 102 11.29 1.53 -6.64
N LEU A 103 11.06 2.74 -6.11
CA LEU A 103 12.04 3.82 -6.09
C LEU A 103 13.29 3.42 -5.28
N ALA A 104 13.10 2.84 -4.09
CA ALA A 104 14.20 2.40 -3.25
C ALA A 104 15.07 1.31 -3.92
N ARG A 105 14.47 0.42 -4.74
CA ARG A 105 15.23 -0.56 -5.51
C ARG A 105 15.97 0.06 -6.68
N LYS A 106 15.33 0.99 -7.41
CA LYS A 106 15.94 1.72 -8.54
C LYS A 106 17.21 2.46 -8.11
N HIS A 107 17.16 3.13 -6.96
CA HIS A 107 18.26 3.94 -6.42
C HIS A 107 19.17 3.20 -5.46
N LYS A 108 19.06 1.88 -5.37
CA LYS A 108 19.97 1.11 -4.53
C LYS A 108 21.33 1.04 -5.23
N SER A 109 22.21 2.00 -4.91
CA SER A 109 23.62 1.92 -5.29
C SER A 109 24.18 0.60 -4.80
N THR A 110 24.78 -0.15 -5.73
CA THR A 110 25.58 -1.34 -5.43
C THR A 110 26.85 -0.92 -4.70
#